data_AF-A0A955Z4I3-F1
#
_entry.id   AF-A0A955Z4I3-F1
#
_cell.length_a   1.000
_cell.length_b   1.000
_cell.length_c   1.000
_cell.angle_alpha   90.00
_cell.angle_beta   90.00
_cell.angle_gamma   90.00
#
_symmetry.space_group_name_H-M   'P 1'
#
loop_
_entity.id
_entity.type
_entity.pdbx_description
1 polymer ?
#
loop_
_entity_poly.entity_id
_entity_poly.type
_entity_poly.pdbx_seq_one_letter_code
_entity_poly.pdbx_strand_id
1 'polypeptide(L)'
;MKGLVRVFAYFSVIGIGASFCSLRSAHAEVRNNTITVGRQMAELARGPQSEVNRLSINGQSMYVGSALAEGSVKDVLDRYEAHCRANPGEPASSWKELANKPGGEKLKDTAFGSDGVMRTEQGDEGTVVCFTRGEDTKPTALEAMKAFAATGELGALGKLRYVYTKKTDKGNTLVLTAWTESKFNLAELTPEEGKDVAGRDFDHAPRFPGSTRVLATQLEGTPYGINVYKTGAKVGEVLGWYDGEMKKRGWFGFDPTDLLAESDDDKKGLGRLYEKDGVVLTVGAHVEPDNGTFVSIGLAGTTAGKGSDIKSSL
;
A
#
# COMPACT_ATOMS: atom_id res chain seq x y z
N MET A 1 -52.84 22.50 -8.27
CA MET A 1 -51.38 22.66 -8.10
C MET A 1 -50.86 22.50 -6.66
N LYS A 2 -51.55 23.00 -5.61
CA LYS A 2 -51.05 22.90 -4.21
C LYS A 2 -50.84 21.47 -3.66
N GLY A 3 -51.61 20.48 -4.14
CA GLY A 3 -51.44 19.08 -3.72
C GLY A 3 -50.19 18.39 -4.28
N LEU A 4 -49.81 18.73 -5.51
CA LEU A 4 -48.70 18.09 -6.24
C LEU A 4 -47.34 18.46 -5.64
N VAL A 5 -47.20 19.69 -5.15
CA VAL A 5 -46.00 20.19 -4.46
C VAL A 5 -45.74 19.44 -3.14
N ARG A 6 -46.79 19.08 -2.40
CA ARG A 6 -46.66 18.34 -1.12
C ARG A 6 -46.18 16.91 -1.33
N VAL A 7 -46.67 16.25 -2.38
CA VAL A 7 -46.27 14.88 -2.73
C VAL A 7 -44.79 14.86 -3.14
N PHE A 8 -44.36 15.80 -3.99
CA PHE A 8 -42.94 15.92 -4.37
C PHE A 8 -42.03 16.18 -3.18
N ALA A 9 -42.39 17.10 -2.28
CA ALA A 9 -41.59 17.37 -1.09
C ALA A 9 -41.43 16.12 -0.21
N TYR A 10 -42.49 15.32 -0.04
CA TYR A 10 -42.46 14.09 0.75
C TYR A 10 -41.55 13.03 0.12
N PHE A 11 -41.65 12.80 -1.19
CA PHE A 11 -40.79 11.85 -1.90
C PHE A 11 -39.33 12.29 -1.97
N SER A 12 -39.04 13.59 -2.05
CA SER A 12 -37.67 14.10 -1.99
C SER A 12 -37.01 13.84 -0.64
N VAL A 13 -37.72 14.02 0.47
CA VAL A 13 -37.17 13.75 1.81
C VAL A 13 -36.96 12.25 2.03
N ILE A 14 -37.91 11.41 1.61
CA ILE A 14 -37.76 9.95 1.69
C ILE A 14 -36.63 9.47 0.76
N GLY A 15 -36.51 10.05 -0.44
CA GLY A 15 -35.45 9.74 -1.40
C GLY A 15 -34.06 10.13 -0.89
N ILE A 16 -33.92 11.29 -0.24
CA ILE A 16 -32.67 11.73 0.38
C ILE A 16 -32.33 10.83 1.58
N GLY A 17 -33.30 10.48 2.42
CA GLY A 17 -33.11 9.57 3.54
C GLY A 17 -32.69 8.16 3.09
N ALA A 18 -33.36 7.60 2.08
CA ALA A 18 -33.03 6.31 1.50
C ALA A 18 -31.68 6.33 0.77
N SER A 19 -31.33 7.43 0.09
CA SER A 19 -30.03 7.60 -0.55
C SER A 19 -28.90 7.73 0.48
N PHE A 20 -29.15 8.43 1.60
CA PHE A 20 -28.19 8.56 2.71
C PHE A 20 -27.97 7.22 3.44
N CYS A 21 -29.04 6.43 3.64
CA CYS A 21 -28.93 5.07 4.16
C CYS A 21 -28.21 4.12 3.17
N SER A 22 -28.47 4.26 1.86
CA SER A 22 -27.85 3.43 0.82
C SER A 22 -26.36 3.77 0.59
N LEU A 23 -25.97 5.04 0.73
CA LEU A 23 -24.57 5.48 0.68
C LEU A 23 -23.77 4.99 1.89
N ARG A 24 -24.42 4.75 3.04
CA ARG A 24 -23.77 4.13 4.21
C ARG A 24 -23.67 2.60 4.09
N SER A 25 -24.58 1.95 3.36
CA SER A 25 -24.53 0.49 3.10
C SER A 25 -23.64 0.11 1.91
N ALA A 26 -23.41 1.00 0.93
CA ALA A 26 -22.47 0.76 -0.16
C ALA A 26 -20.99 0.74 0.29
N HIS A 27 -20.66 1.31 1.45
CA HIS A 27 -19.34 1.21 2.10
C HIS A 27 -19.17 -0.05 2.98
N ALA A 28 -20.23 -0.85 3.18
CA ALA A 28 -20.20 -2.00 4.08
C ALA A 28 -19.92 -3.33 3.35
N GLU A 29 -20.19 -3.43 2.04
CA GLU A 29 -20.08 -4.70 1.32
C GLU A 29 -18.65 -5.09 0.93
N VAL A 30 -17.72 -4.12 0.84
CA VAL A 30 -16.27 -4.38 0.66
C VAL A 30 -15.55 -4.62 2.00
N ARG A 31 -16.23 -4.42 3.15
CA ARG A 31 -15.61 -4.43 4.48
C ARG A 31 -15.60 -5.81 5.16
N ASN A 32 -16.55 -6.68 4.84
CA ASN A 32 -16.75 -7.91 5.63
C ASN A 32 -15.70 -9.00 5.37
N ASN A 33 -15.24 -9.16 4.12
CA ASN A 33 -14.15 -10.10 3.82
C ASN A 33 -12.79 -9.54 4.28
N THR A 34 -12.61 -8.22 4.16
CA THR A 34 -11.40 -7.49 4.56
C THR A 34 -11.12 -7.54 6.06
N ILE A 35 -12.15 -7.32 6.90
CA ILE A 35 -12.00 -7.37 8.37
C ILE A 35 -11.64 -8.78 8.84
N THR A 36 -12.17 -9.82 8.19
CA THR A 36 -11.99 -11.20 8.62
C THR A 36 -10.53 -11.63 8.43
N VAL A 37 -9.93 -11.32 7.28
CA VAL A 37 -8.52 -11.64 7.00
C VAL A 37 -7.57 -10.78 7.84
N GLY A 38 -7.84 -9.47 7.97
CA GLY A 38 -7.04 -8.59 8.82
C GLY A 38 -7.09 -9.00 10.30
N ARG A 39 -8.25 -9.44 10.79
CA ARG A 39 -8.41 -9.96 12.15
C ARG A 39 -7.64 -11.26 12.36
N GLN A 40 -7.62 -12.17 11.39
CA GLN A 40 -6.82 -13.40 11.46
C GLN A 40 -5.33 -13.10 11.57
N MET A 41 -4.82 -12.12 10.82
CA MET A 41 -3.41 -11.70 10.90
C MET A 41 -3.09 -10.98 12.22
N ALA A 42 -3.98 -10.09 12.67
CA ALA A 42 -3.86 -9.45 13.98
C ALA A 42 -3.87 -10.46 15.14
N GLU A 43 -4.71 -11.51 15.04
CA GLU A 43 -4.79 -12.59 16.02
C GLU A 43 -3.50 -13.42 16.05
N LEU A 44 -2.87 -13.68 14.90
CA LEU A 44 -1.56 -14.34 14.83
C LEU A 44 -0.45 -13.52 15.52
N ALA A 45 -0.57 -12.19 15.49
CA ALA A 45 0.36 -11.29 16.16
C ALA A 45 0.10 -11.12 17.67
N ARG A 46 -1.05 -11.56 18.23
CA ARG A 46 -1.41 -11.46 19.67
C ARG A 46 -0.99 -10.13 20.33
N GLY A 47 -1.22 -9.01 19.64
CA GLY A 47 -0.91 -7.67 20.14
C GLY A 47 -2.18 -6.84 20.34
N PRO A 48 -2.36 -6.12 21.47
CA PRO A 48 -3.52 -5.26 21.71
C PRO A 48 -3.57 -4.02 20.79
N GLN A 49 -2.50 -3.74 20.04
CA GLN A 49 -2.40 -2.67 19.07
C GLN A 49 -2.04 -3.28 17.71
N SER A 50 -3.06 -3.53 16.88
CA SER A 50 -2.87 -3.85 15.48
C SER A 50 -3.53 -2.79 14.62
N GLU A 51 -2.73 -2.11 13.82
CA GLU A 51 -3.22 -1.18 12.81
C GLU A 51 -3.14 -1.88 11.47
N VAL A 52 -4.28 -2.03 10.79
CA VAL A 52 -4.37 -2.60 9.44
C VAL A 52 -4.87 -1.53 8.52
N ASN A 53 -4.08 -1.24 7.49
CA ASN A 53 -4.43 -0.25 6.49
C ASN A 53 -4.42 -0.87 5.09
N ARG A 54 -5.35 -0.44 4.24
CA ARG A 54 -5.36 -0.81 2.83
C ARG A 54 -4.51 0.18 2.05
N LEU A 55 -3.54 -0.33 1.30
CA LEU A 55 -2.60 0.42 0.48
C LEU A 55 -2.91 0.13 -0.99
N SER A 56 -3.12 1.17 -1.78
CA SER A 56 -3.15 1.07 -3.23
C SER A 56 -1.77 1.45 -3.78
N ILE A 57 -1.20 0.58 -4.63
CA ILE A 57 0.06 0.80 -5.35
C ILE A 57 -0.23 0.63 -6.83
N ASN A 58 -0.07 1.69 -7.61
CA ASN A 58 -0.40 1.72 -9.05
C ASN A 58 -1.80 1.16 -9.35
N GLY A 59 -2.78 1.44 -8.49
CA GLY A 59 -4.14 0.92 -8.59
C GLY A 59 -4.34 -0.52 -8.08
N GLN A 60 -3.27 -1.26 -7.78
CA GLN A 60 -3.32 -2.58 -7.16
C GLN A 60 -3.48 -2.46 -5.65
N SER A 61 -4.43 -3.20 -5.06
CA SER A 61 -4.67 -3.14 -3.61
C SER A 61 -3.92 -4.23 -2.87
N MET A 62 -3.24 -3.83 -1.81
CA MET A 62 -2.73 -4.72 -0.77
C MET A 62 -3.06 -4.16 0.59
N TYR A 63 -2.76 -4.93 1.62
CA TYR A 63 -2.92 -4.54 3.00
C TYR A 63 -1.58 -4.58 3.68
N VAL A 64 -1.39 -3.66 4.61
CA VAL A 64 -0.23 -3.63 5.50
C VAL A 64 -0.72 -3.55 6.92
N GLY A 65 -0.07 -4.29 7.80
CA GLY A 65 -0.40 -4.29 9.23
C GLY A 65 0.84 -4.28 10.08
N SER A 66 0.77 -3.63 11.24
CA SER A 66 1.82 -3.66 12.26
C SER A 66 1.24 -4.08 13.60
N ALA A 67 2.02 -4.82 14.38
CA ALA A 67 1.66 -5.24 15.72
C ALA A 67 2.91 -5.50 16.59
N LEU A 68 2.73 -5.45 17.90
CA LEU A 68 3.71 -5.96 18.87
C LEU A 68 3.22 -7.31 19.40
N ALA A 69 4.04 -8.34 19.22
CA ALA A 69 3.78 -9.69 19.69
C ALA A 69 4.63 -10.02 20.92
N GLU A 70 4.04 -10.78 21.83
CA GLU A 70 4.78 -11.48 22.87
C GLU A 70 5.52 -12.71 22.28
N GLY A 71 6.65 -13.05 22.89
CA GLY A 71 7.47 -14.21 22.50
C GLY A 71 8.71 -13.88 21.68
N SER A 72 9.44 -14.93 21.29
CA SER A 72 10.62 -14.81 20.42
C SER A 72 10.22 -14.60 18.96
N VAL A 73 11.15 -14.08 18.14
CA VAL A 73 11.00 -14.00 16.68
C VAL A 73 10.61 -15.35 16.10
N LYS A 74 11.32 -16.41 16.53
CA LYS A 74 11.05 -17.78 16.15
C LYS A 74 9.60 -18.20 16.43
N ASP A 75 9.09 -17.95 17.64
CA ASP A 75 7.72 -18.33 18.02
C ASP A 75 6.67 -17.63 17.16
N VAL A 76 6.92 -16.38 16.78
CA VAL A 76 6.02 -15.63 15.90
C VAL A 76 6.06 -16.22 14.49
N LEU A 77 7.24 -16.41 13.92
CA LEU A 77 7.40 -16.99 12.58
C LEU A 77 6.82 -18.41 12.50
N ASP A 78 7.01 -19.24 13.53
CA ASP A 78 6.44 -20.58 13.62
C ASP A 78 4.90 -20.56 13.50
N ARG A 79 4.22 -19.56 14.10
CA ARG A 79 2.76 -19.41 13.97
C ARG A 79 2.32 -19.05 12.55
N TYR A 80 3.03 -18.12 11.90
CA TYR A 80 2.70 -17.73 10.53
C TYR A 80 3.01 -18.83 9.52
N GLU A 81 4.13 -19.53 9.67
CA GLU A 81 4.47 -20.71 8.87
C GLU A 81 3.43 -21.82 9.03
N ALA A 82 2.98 -22.09 10.27
CA ALA A 82 1.90 -23.05 10.52
C ALA A 82 0.60 -22.62 9.82
N HIS A 83 0.25 -21.34 9.84
CA HIS A 83 -0.91 -20.81 9.11
C HIS A 83 -0.78 -21.01 7.59
N CYS A 84 0.40 -20.70 7.02
CA CYS A 84 0.69 -20.91 5.61
C CYS A 84 0.53 -22.37 5.20
N ARG A 85 1.07 -23.31 6.00
CA ARG A 85 0.99 -24.75 5.75
C ARG A 85 -0.43 -25.31 5.91
N ALA A 86 -1.23 -24.74 6.80
CA ALA A 86 -2.62 -25.13 6.98
C ALA A 86 -3.53 -24.62 5.85
N ASN A 87 -3.14 -23.54 5.15
CA ASN A 87 -3.94 -22.89 4.12
C ASN A 87 -3.16 -22.69 2.82
N PRO A 88 -2.53 -23.73 2.25
CA PRO A 88 -1.64 -23.54 1.12
C PRO A 88 -2.42 -23.08 -0.11
N GLY A 89 -1.86 -22.14 -0.89
CA GLY A 89 -2.41 -21.73 -2.18
C GLY A 89 -2.53 -22.94 -3.13
N GLU A 90 -1.45 -23.70 -3.20
CA GLU A 90 -1.30 -24.90 -4.00
C GLU A 90 -0.78 -26.06 -3.13
N PRO A 91 -1.25 -27.30 -3.34
CA PRO A 91 -0.75 -28.47 -2.60
C PRO A 91 0.78 -28.61 -2.73
N ALA A 92 1.45 -28.98 -1.65
CA ALA A 92 2.90 -29.24 -1.65
C ALA A 92 3.31 -30.29 -2.71
N SER A 93 2.45 -31.26 -3.00
CA SER A 93 2.66 -32.23 -4.08
C SER A 93 2.74 -31.57 -5.46
N SER A 94 1.94 -30.53 -5.71
CA SER A 94 1.93 -29.79 -6.98
C SER A 94 3.25 -29.05 -7.21
N TRP A 95 3.81 -28.45 -6.15
CA TRP A 95 5.14 -27.81 -6.21
C TRP A 95 6.26 -28.83 -6.44
N LYS A 96 6.20 -29.99 -5.77
CA LYS A 96 7.16 -31.08 -5.97
C LYS A 96 7.10 -31.64 -7.39
N GLU A 97 5.90 -31.81 -7.95
CA GLU A 97 5.74 -32.26 -9.34
C GLU A 97 6.38 -31.26 -10.31
N LEU A 98 6.15 -29.96 -10.11
CA LEU A 98 6.72 -28.90 -10.94
C LEU A 98 8.26 -28.86 -10.85
N ALA A 99 8.82 -28.97 -9.64
CA ALA A 99 10.27 -28.98 -9.41
C ALA A 99 10.98 -30.22 -10.01
N ASN A 100 10.23 -31.30 -10.25
CA ASN A 100 10.77 -32.54 -10.81
C ASN A 100 10.60 -32.66 -12.34
N LYS A 101 9.92 -31.71 -13.01
CA LYS A 101 9.82 -31.69 -14.48
C LYS A 101 11.14 -31.28 -15.14
N PRO A 102 11.43 -31.72 -16.38
CA PRO A 102 12.60 -31.28 -17.14
C PRO A 102 12.62 -29.74 -17.26
N GLY A 103 13.71 -29.09 -16.84
CA GLY A 103 13.81 -27.63 -16.69
C GLY A 103 13.41 -27.08 -15.31
N GLY A 104 12.91 -27.94 -14.42
CA GLY A 104 12.53 -27.63 -13.04
C GLY A 104 13.68 -27.60 -12.03
N GLU A 105 14.91 -27.91 -12.45
CA GLU A 105 16.11 -27.73 -11.59
C GLU A 105 16.23 -26.28 -11.10
N LYS A 106 15.83 -25.30 -11.92
CA LYS A 106 15.75 -23.88 -11.51
C LYS A 106 14.71 -23.61 -10.43
N LEU A 107 13.67 -24.44 -10.30
CA LEU A 107 12.65 -24.36 -9.26
C LEU A 107 13.11 -24.98 -7.93
N LYS A 108 14.04 -25.93 -7.95
CA LYS A 108 14.69 -26.41 -6.71
C LYS A 108 15.54 -25.31 -6.06
N ASP A 109 16.05 -24.40 -6.88
CA ASP A 109 16.74 -23.17 -6.47
C ASP A 109 15.79 -21.96 -6.33
N THR A 110 14.47 -22.12 -6.53
CA THR A 110 13.55 -21.01 -6.27
C THR A 110 13.39 -20.76 -4.79
N ALA A 111 13.14 -19.49 -4.46
CA ALA A 111 13.04 -19.01 -3.09
C ALA A 111 11.88 -19.64 -2.29
N PHE A 112 10.89 -20.26 -2.96
CA PHE A 112 9.79 -20.97 -2.31
C PHE A 112 10.12 -22.46 -2.19
N GLY A 113 10.19 -22.97 -0.95
CA GLY A 113 10.46 -24.38 -0.68
C GLY A 113 9.40 -25.31 -1.27
N SER A 114 9.63 -26.62 -1.16
CA SER A 114 8.72 -27.65 -1.71
C SER A 114 7.31 -27.68 -1.08
N ASP A 115 7.08 -26.90 -0.03
CA ASP A 115 5.80 -26.71 0.66
C ASP A 115 5.14 -25.34 0.36
N GLY A 116 5.71 -24.53 -0.55
CA GLY A 116 5.15 -23.23 -0.93
C GLY A 116 5.35 -22.14 0.13
N VAL A 117 6.24 -22.36 1.10
CA VAL A 117 6.60 -21.40 2.13
C VAL A 117 8.09 -21.06 2.01
N MET A 118 8.39 -19.77 2.05
CA MET A 118 9.74 -19.24 2.21
C MET A 118 9.88 -18.71 3.62
N ARG A 119 10.94 -19.11 4.32
CA ARG A 119 11.31 -18.56 5.63
C ARG A 119 12.78 -18.22 5.66
N THR A 120 13.09 -17.05 6.21
CA THR A 120 14.45 -16.66 6.58
C THR A 120 14.45 -16.24 8.04
N GLU A 121 15.50 -16.58 8.77
CA GLU A 121 15.67 -16.20 10.16
C GLU A 121 17.16 -15.91 10.39
N GLN A 122 17.46 -14.72 10.89
CA GLN A 122 18.82 -14.27 11.16
C GLN A 122 18.86 -13.48 12.46
N GLY A 123 19.35 -14.13 13.53
CA GLY A 123 19.47 -13.52 14.85
C GLY A 123 18.11 -13.06 15.37
N ASP A 124 17.97 -11.75 15.53
CA ASP A 124 16.79 -11.10 16.11
C ASP A 124 15.78 -10.62 15.06
N GLU A 125 15.88 -11.08 13.81
CA GLU A 125 14.92 -10.78 12.75
C GLU A 125 14.67 -11.98 11.83
N GLY A 126 13.56 -11.93 11.10
CA GLY A 126 13.23 -12.96 10.13
C GLY A 126 11.96 -12.67 9.35
N THR A 127 11.73 -13.48 8.32
CA THR A 127 10.58 -13.34 7.43
C THR A 127 9.92 -14.67 7.12
N VAL A 128 8.62 -14.62 6.85
CA VAL A 128 7.85 -15.71 6.24
C VAL A 128 7.09 -15.14 5.04
N VAL A 129 7.17 -15.83 3.90
CA VAL A 129 6.42 -15.51 2.69
C VAL A 129 5.72 -16.77 2.19
N CYS A 130 4.44 -16.68 1.90
CA CYS A 130 3.68 -17.79 1.33
C CYS A 130 2.50 -17.32 0.51
N PHE A 131 1.90 -18.23 -0.25
CA PHE A 131 0.61 -18.03 -0.89
C PHE A 131 -0.44 -18.86 -0.19
N THR A 132 -1.60 -18.24 0.09
CA THR A 132 -2.77 -18.92 0.65
C THR A 132 -3.88 -19.01 -0.38
N ARG A 133 -4.76 -20.01 -0.29
CA ARG A 133 -5.80 -20.20 -1.30
C ARG A 133 -6.77 -19.02 -1.35
N GLY A 134 -6.99 -18.50 -2.54
CA GLY A 134 -7.95 -17.45 -2.86
C GLY A 134 -8.97 -17.92 -3.89
N GLU A 135 -9.87 -17.00 -4.27
CA GLU A 135 -10.96 -17.28 -5.23
C GLU A 135 -10.41 -17.53 -6.63
N ASP A 136 -9.37 -16.80 -7.02
CA ASP A 136 -8.75 -16.86 -8.35
C ASP A 136 -7.57 -17.85 -8.44
N THR A 137 -7.27 -18.53 -7.33
CA THR A 137 -6.18 -19.52 -7.27
C THR A 137 -6.47 -20.68 -8.19
N LYS A 138 -5.47 -21.06 -8.99
CA LYS A 138 -5.67 -22.14 -9.95
C LYS A 138 -5.79 -23.50 -9.24
N PRO A 139 -6.29 -24.53 -9.95
CA PRO A 139 -6.36 -25.87 -9.40
C PRO A 139 -5.01 -26.55 -9.21
N THR A 140 -4.00 -26.14 -9.99
CA THR A 140 -2.66 -26.75 -9.99
C THR A 140 -1.55 -25.72 -10.10
N ALA A 141 -0.41 -26.00 -9.45
CA ALA A 141 0.78 -25.15 -9.52
C ALA A 141 1.25 -24.85 -10.96
N LEU A 142 1.11 -25.80 -11.89
CA LEU A 142 1.48 -25.58 -13.29
C LEU A 142 0.55 -24.56 -13.97
N GLU A 143 -0.76 -24.68 -13.77
CA GLU A 143 -1.73 -23.71 -14.29
C GLU A 143 -1.57 -22.35 -13.63
N ALA A 144 -1.31 -22.32 -12.32
CA ALA A 144 -1.03 -21.12 -11.54
C ALA A 144 0.19 -20.38 -12.09
N MET A 145 1.31 -21.08 -12.28
CA MET A 145 2.55 -20.51 -12.83
C MET A 145 2.38 -20.06 -14.28
N LYS A 146 1.66 -20.80 -15.12
CA LYS A 146 1.37 -20.38 -16.50
C LYS A 146 0.52 -19.12 -16.55
N ALA A 147 -0.54 -19.06 -15.72
CA ALA A 147 -1.40 -17.89 -15.64
C ALA A 147 -0.60 -16.67 -15.14
N PHE A 148 0.15 -16.82 -14.05
CA PHE A 148 1.02 -15.77 -13.53
C PHE A 148 2.06 -15.31 -14.55
N ALA A 149 2.75 -16.21 -15.24
CA ALA A 149 3.75 -15.85 -16.25
C ALA A 149 3.13 -15.12 -17.45
N ALA A 150 1.88 -15.42 -17.80
CA ALA A 150 1.18 -14.77 -18.89
C ALA A 150 0.62 -13.39 -18.54
N THR A 151 0.16 -13.19 -17.29
CA THR A 151 -0.60 -11.98 -16.92
C THR A 151 0.04 -11.13 -15.83
N GLY A 152 0.95 -11.67 -15.03
CA GLY A 152 1.46 -11.05 -13.81
C GLY A 152 0.53 -11.16 -12.59
N GLU A 153 -0.62 -11.82 -12.70
CA GLU A 153 -1.61 -11.92 -11.61
C GLU A 153 -1.18 -12.89 -10.50
N LEU A 154 -0.79 -12.36 -9.33
CA LEU A 154 -0.41 -13.16 -8.16
C LEU A 154 -1.57 -14.03 -7.66
N GLY A 155 -2.81 -13.56 -7.84
CA GLY A 155 -4.02 -14.29 -7.46
C GLY A 155 -4.11 -15.71 -8.01
N ALA A 156 -3.51 -15.96 -9.18
CA ALA A 156 -3.43 -17.28 -9.78
C ALA A 156 -2.64 -18.27 -8.91
N LEU A 157 -1.60 -17.80 -8.21
CA LEU A 157 -0.79 -18.56 -7.24
C LEU A 157 -1.45 -18.62 -5.85
N GLY A 158 -2.19 -17.56 -5.52
CA GLY A 158 -2.88 -17.41 -4.24
C GLY A 158 -2.82 -15.99 -3.72
N LYS A 159 -3.36 -15.80 -2.53
CA LYS A 159 -3.23 -14.55 -1.78
C LYS A 159 -1.86 -14.53 -1.13
N LEU A 160 -1.00 -13.60 -1.53
CA LEU A 160 0.33 -13.42 -0.96
C LEU A 160 0.20 -13.07 0.53
N ARG A 161 1.04 -13.68 1.36
CA ARG A 161 1.24 -13.35 2.77
C ARG A 161 2.73 -13.13 2.98
N TYR A 162 3.08 -11.95 3.46
CA TYR A 162 4.43 -11.57 3.84
C TYR A 162 4.41 -11.15 5.29
N VAL A 163 5.37 -11.65 6.05
CA VAL A 163 5.55 -11.34 7.46
C VAL A 163 7.02 -11.04 7.66
N TYR A 164 7.30 -9.91 8.30
CA TYR A 164 8.61 -9.55 8.81
C TYR A 164 8.50 -9.40 10.32
N THR A 165 9.47 -9.95 11.03
CA THR A 165 9.54 -9.88 12.49
C THR A 165 10.89 -9.38 12.92
N LYS A 166 10.93 -8.56 13.97
CA LYS A 166 12.17 -8.10 14.59
C LYS A 166 12.02 -7.94 16.09
N LYS A 167 13.02 -8.36 16.85
CA LYS A 167 13.09 -8.10 18.29
C LYS A 167 13.23 -6.61 18.55
N THR A 168 12.41 -6.10 19.48
CA THR A 168 12.52 -4.71 19.97
C THR A 168 13.44 -4.66 21.19
N ASP A 169 14.03 -3.50 21.46
CA ASP A 169 14.88 -3.27 22.64
C ASP A 169 14.15 -3.53 23.98
N LYS A 170 12.81 -3.46 23.96
CA LYS A 170 11.94 -3.74 25.11
C LYS A 170 11.63 -5.22 25.31
N GLY A 171 12.18 -6.11 24.48
CA GLY A 171 11.99 -7.55 24.58
C GLY A 171 10.71 -8.10 23.92
N ASN A 172 9.88 -7.25 23.31
CA ASN A 172 8.76 -7.69 22.45
C ASN A 172 9.22 -7.95 21.02
N THR A 173 8.38 -8.55 20.19
CA THR A 173 8.64 -8.76 18.76
C THR A 173 7.75 -7.84 17.92
N LEU A 174 8.34 -6.91 17.18
CA LEU A 174 7.64 -6.14 16.16
C LEU A 174 7.28 -7.06 15.00
N VAL A 175 6.03 -7.03 14.58
CA VAL A 175 5.52 -7.79 13.45
C VAL A 175 4.99 -6.80 12.41
N LEU A 176 5.56 -6.85 11.21
CA LEU A 176 5.06 -6.16 10.04
C LEU A 176 4.49 -7.20 9.08
N THR A 177 3.28 -6.98 8.62
CA THR A 177 2.59 -7.89 7.71
C THR A 177 2.20 -7.15 6.45
N ALA A 178 2.28 -7.83 5.32
CA ALA A 178 1.79 -7.34 4.05
C ALA A 178 1.08 -8.48 3.33
N TRP A 179 -0.08 -8.21 2.75
CA TRP A 179 -0.82 -9.26 2.06
C TRP A 179 -1.70 -8.75 0.93
N THR A 180 -1.91 -9.59 -0.07
CA THR A 180 -2.83 -9.31 -1.18
C THR A 180 -4.15 -10.04 -1.00
N GLU A 181 -5.14 -9.64 -1.80
CA GLU A 181 -6.33 -10.45 -2.06
C GLU A 181 -6.16 -11.23 -3.37
N SER A 182 -7.25 -11.76 -3.92
CA SER A 182 -7.24 -12.58 -5.15
C SER A 182 -6.84 -11.80 -6.41
N LYS A 183 -6.82 -10.47 -6.40
CA LYS A 183 -6.42 -9.64 -7.54
C LYS A 183 -5.25 -8.75 -7.17
N PHE A 184 -4.10 -9.01 -7.80
CA PHE A 184 -2.90 -8.21 -7.63
C PHE A 184 -1.94 -8.53 -8.78
N ASN A 185 -1.84 -7.61 -9.72
CA ASN A 185 -1.06 -7.79 -10.94
C ASN A 185 0.32 -7.11 -10.82
N LEU A 186 1.39 -7.90 -10.85
CA LEU A 186 2.75 -7.38 -10.81
C LEU A 186 3.18 -6.67 -12.11
N ALA A 187 2.59 -7.03 -13.26
CA ALA A 187 2.87 -6.35 -14.51
C ALA A 187 2.40 -4.88 -14.45
N GLU A 188 1.27 -4.63 -13.80
CA GLU A 188 0.71 -3.29 -13.58
C GLU A 188 1.53 -2.42 -12.59
N LEU A 189 2.49 -3.02 -11.87
CA LEU A 189 3.43 -2.27 -11.03
C LEU A 189 4.61 -1.71 -11.82
N THR A 190 4.85 -2.22 -13.03
CA THR A 190 5.97 -1.79 -13.87
C THR A 190 5.50 -0.68 -14.81
N PRO A 191 6.08 0.54 -14.73
CA PRO A 191 5.67 1.64 -15.59
C PRO A 191 6.03 1.35 -17.06
N GLU A 192 5.07 1.57 -17.96
CA GLU A 192 5.35 1.69 -19.39
C GLU A 192 5.97 3.07 -19.68
N GLU A 193 6.98 3.12 -20.55
CA GLU A 193 7.67 4.38 -20.87
C GLU A 193 6.70 5.41 -21.47
N GLY A 194 6.69 6.62 -20.89
CA GLY A 194 5.85 7.74 -21.36
C GLY A 194 4.35 7.61 -21.05
N LYS A 195 3.94 6.61 -20.26
CA LYS A 195 2.54 6.43 -19.85
C LYS A 195 2.42 6.46 -18.33
N ASP A 196 1.39 7.15 -17.84
CA ASP A 196 1.09 7.15 -16.41
C ASP A 196 0.71 5.74 -15.94
N VAL A 197 1.33 5.27 -14.86
CA VAL A 197 0.82 4.11 -14.12
C VAL A 197 -0.57 4.40 -13.56
N ALA A 198 -1.37 3.36 -13.32
CA ALA A 198 -2.68 3.53 -12.71
C ALA A 198 -2.60 4.18 -11.31
N GLY A 199 -3.71 4.77 -10.86
CA GLY A 199 -3.76 5.59 -9.65
C GLY A 199 -4.23 7.02 -9.94
N ARG A 200 -4.06 7.92 -8.97
CA ARG A 200 -4.48 9.32 -9.10
C ARG A 200 -3.45 10.26 -8.49
N ASP A 201 -3.48 11.51 -8.96
CA ASP A 201 -2.69 12.58 -8.37
C ASP A 201 -3.38 13.08 -7.07
N PHE A 202 -2.62 13.74 -6.20
CA PHE A 202 -3.22 14.32 -4.99
C PHE A 202 -4.07 15.54 -5.35
N ASP A 203 -5.28 15.61 -4.81
CA ASP A 203 -6.26 16.66 -5.13
C ASP A 203 -5.73 18.08 -4.82
N HIS A 204 -4.83 18.22 -3.85
CA HIS A 204 -4.31 19.50 -3.38
C HIS A 204 -2.82 19.75 -3.69
N ALA A 205 -2.11 18.77 -4.25
CA ALA A 205 -0.71 18.90 -4.63
C ALA A 205 -0.55 18.73 -6.14
N PRO A 206 -0.35 19.83 -6.89
CA PRO A 206 -0.29 19.74 -8.33
C PRO A 206 0.97 19.00 -8.77
N ARG A 207 0.87 18.13 -9.77
CA ARG A 207 2.05 17.53 -10.41
C ARG A 207 2.78 18.57 -11.26
N PHE A 208 4.09 18.39 -11.40
CA PHE A 208 4.89 19.21 -12.31
C PHE A 208 4.40 19.02 -13.77
N PRO A 209 4.21 20.10 -14.56
CA PRO A 209 3.70 20.01 -15.92
C PRO A 209 4.56 19.12 -16.82
N GLY A 210 3.90 18.32 -17.68
CA GLY A 210 4.60 17.44 -18.63
C GLY A 210 5.36 16.26 -17.99
N SER A 211 5.28 16.08 -16.67
CA SER A 211 5.80 14.87 -16.02
C SER A 211 4.92 13.65 -16.30
N THR A 212 5.43 12.43 -16.14
CA THR A 212 4.70 11.16 -16.26
C THR A 212 4.76 10.40 -14.94
N ARG A 213 3.64 9.93 -14.41
CA ARG A 213 3.58 9.20 -13.15
C ARG A 213 4.14 7.78 -13.33
N VAL A 214 5.17 7.45 -12.56
CA VAL A 214 5.82 6.14 -12.55
C VAL A 214 5.49 5.33 -11.30
N LEU A 215 5.00 5.99 -10.25
CA LEU A 215 4.51 5.36 -9.03
C LEU A 215 3.34 6.18 -8.46
N ALA A 216 2.30 5.48 -8.02
CA ALA A 216 1.21 6.04 -7.23
C ALA A 216 0.96 5.14 -6.03
N THR A 217 1.22 5.63 -4.82
CA THR A 217 0.90 4.91 -3.58
C THR A 217 -0.04 5.72 -2.73
N GLN A 218 -1.10 5.11 -2.24
CA GLN A 218 -2.06 5.80 -1.38
C GLN A 218 -2.63 4.87 -0.32
N LEU A 219 -2.66 5.34 0.92
CA LEU A 219 -3.39 4.71 2.00
C LEU A 219 -4.89 5.02 1.82
N GLU A 220 -5.70 4.00 1.62
CA GLU A 220 -7.13 4.21 1.38
C GLU A 220 -7.82 4.85 2.59
N GLY A 221 -8.67 5.84 2.32
CA GLY A 221 -9.41 6.55 3.35
C GLY A 221 -8.62 7.66 4.06
N THR A 222 -7.35 7.89 3.68
CA THR A 222 -6.54 8.99 4.22
C THR A 222 -5.95 9.85 3.09
N PRO A 223 -5.46 11.07 3.38
CA PRO A 223 -4.68 11.82 2.40
C PRO A 223 -3.28 11.26 2.20
N TYR A 224 -2.86 10.22 2.92
CA TYR A 224 -1.48 9.74 2.91
C TYR A 224 -1.13 8.99 1.65
N GLY A 225 0.00 9.33 1.07
CA GLY A 225 0.48 8.67 -0.12
C GLY A 225 1.78 9.26 -0.63
N ILE A 226 2.37 8.57 -1.60
CA ILE A 226 3.54 9.01 -2.34
C ILE A 226 3.28 8.79 -3.82
N ASN A 227 3.40 9.84 -4.61
CA ASN A 227 3.46 9.75 -6.06
C ASN A 227 4.86 10.09 -6.54
N VAL A 228 5.37 9.35 -7.52
CA VAL A 228 6.65 9.63 -8.17
C VAL A 228 6.39 9.86 -9.66
N TYR A 229 7.02 10.90 -10.19
CA TYR A 229 6.87 11.31 -11.58
C TYR A 229 8.24 11.44 -12.24
N LYS A 230 8.33 11.11 -13.53
CA LYS A 230 9.49 11.32 -14.40
C LYS A 230 9.28 12.57 -15.25
N THR A 231 10.31 13.39 -15.41
CA THR A 231 10.28 14.61 -16.24
C THR A 231 11.61 14.87 -16.93
N GLY A 232 11.57 15.54 -18.08
CA GLY A 232 12.76 16.03 -18.78
C GLY A 232 13.30 17.36 -18.24
N ALA A 233 12.58 18.02 -17.33
CA ALA A 233 13.02 19.26 -16.70
C ALA A 233 14.20 19.03 -15.75
N LYS A 234 14.97 20.09 -15.48
CA LYS A 234 16.06 20.05 -14.50
C LYS A 234 15.51 20.15 -13.08
N VAL A 235 16.20 19.56 -12.10
CA VAL A 235 15.81 19.60 -10.68
C VAL A 235 15.48 21.03 -10.20
N GLY A 236 16.34 22.02 -10.47
CA GLY A 236 16.09 23.41 -10.06
C GLY A 236 14.86 24.06 -10.70
N GLU A 237 14.51 23.67 -11.94
CA GLU A 237 13.30 24.13 -12.61
C GLU A 237 12.06 23.55 -11.95
N VAL A 238 12.09 22.26 -11.62
CA VAL A 238 11.00 21.58 -10.90
C VAL A 238 10.73 22.26 -9.57
N LEU A 239 11.77 22.46 -8.76
CA LEU A 239 11.60 23.00 -7.41
C LEU A 239 11.21 24.48 -7.42
N GLY A 240 11.82 25.28 -8.30
CA GLY A 240 11.42 26.68 -8.49
C GLY A 240 9.96 26.81 -8.93
N TRP A 241 9.45 25.86 -9.72
CA TRP A 241 8.04 25.80 -10.08
C TRP A 241 7.15 25.51 -8.86
N TYR A 242 7.48 24.51 -8.03
CA TYR A 242 6.71 24.24 -6.80
C TYR A 242 6.75 25.43 -5.84
N ASP A 243 7.90 26.06 -5.64
CA ASP A 243 8.02 27.23 -4.77
C ASP A 243 7.05 28.36 -5.19
N GLY A 244 6.94 28.60 -6.50
CA GLY A 244 5.98 29.57 -7.04
C GLY A 244 4.52 29.10 -6.95
N GLU A 245 4.25 27.84 -7.30
CA GLU A 245 2.89 27.31 -7.42
C GLU A 245 2.23 27.07 -6.06
N MET A 246 2.98 26.51 -5.11
CA MET A 246 2.49 26.24 -3.77
C MET A 246 2.18 27.55 -3.03
N LYS A 247 3.03 28.57 -3.17
CA LYS A 247 2.79 29.91 -2.61
C LYS A 247 1.50 30.56 -3.16
N LYS A 248 1.26 30.47 -4.47
CA LYS A 248 0.01 30.97 -5.10
C LYS A 248 -1.23 30.27 -4.55
N ARG A 249 -1.11 29.00 -4.17
CA ARG A 249 -2.18 28.18 -3.61
C ARG A 249 -2.33 28.34 -2.08
N GLY A 250 -1.57 29.26 -1.48
CA GLY A 250 -1.64 29.59 -0.05
C GLY A 250 -0.96 28.56 0.85
N TRP A 251 -0.03 27.76 0.31
CA TRP A 251 0.81 26.90 1.14
C TRP A 251 2.00 27.68 1.69
N PHE A 252 2.40 27.34 2.90
CA PHE A 252 3.58 27.88 3.54
C PHE A 252 4.78 26.95 3.28
N GLY A 253 5.82 27.45 2.62
CA GLY A 253 7.03 26.68 2.34
C GLY A 253 8.05 26.76 3.47
N PHE A 254 8.65 25.63 3.81
CA PHE A 254 9.84 25.49 4.65
C PHE A 254 10.97 24.96 3.78
N ASP A 255 12.12 25.63 3.80
CA ASP A 255 13.34 25.10 3.18
C ASP A 255 14.13 24.33 4.25
N PRO A 256 14.26 22.99 4.14
CA PRO A 256 15.04 22.21 5.08
C PRO A 256 16.55 22.44 4.95
N THR A 257 17.02 23.36 4.11
CA THR A 257 18.44 23.76 4.06
C THR A 257 19.02 24.11 5.43
N ASP A 258 18.23 24.62 6.37
CA ASP A 258 18.70 24.89 7.74
C ASP A 258 18.84 23.62 8.61
N LEU A 259 18.20 22.51 8.21
CA LEU A 259 18.19 21.23 8.92
C LEU A 259 19.08 20.16 8.28
N LEU A 260 19.42 20.30 6.99
CA LEU A 260 20.19 19.34 6.19
C LEU A 260 21.53 19.88 5.69
N ALA A 261 21.96 21.07 6.16
CA ALA A 261 23.23 21.70 5.78
C ALA A 261 24.50 20.87 6.06
N GLU A 262 24.40 19.77 6.82
CA GLU A 262 25.54 18.91 7.15
C GLU A 262 25.82 17.80 6.12
N SER A 263 25.02 17.66 5.06
CA SER A 263 25.30 16.68 3.99
C SER A 263 26.06 17.33 2.83
N ASP A 264 27.23 16.76 2.49
CA ASP A 264 28.13 17.11 1.37
C ASP A 264 27.50 17.97 0.25
N ASP A 265 28.18 19.07 -0.09
CA ASP A 265 27.73 20.10 -1.04
C ASP A 265 27.31 19.59 -2.44
N ASP A 266 27.79 18.40 -2.84
CA ASP A 266 27.48 17.78 -4.13
C ASP A 266 26.28 16.81 -4.10
N LYS A 267 25.68 16.58 -2.94
CA LYS A 267 24.55 15.65 -2.74
C LYS A 267 23.37 16.28 -2.02
N LYS A 268 23.15 17.59 -2.20
CA LYS A 268 21.93 18.26 -1.72
C LYS A 268 20.72 17.56 -2.33
N GLY A 269 20.08 16.69 -1.55
CA GLY A 269 18.72 16.26 -1.81
C GLY A 269 17.86 17.51 -1.69
N LEU A 270 17.52 18.10 -2.83
CA LEU A 270 16.78 19.36 -2.88
C LEU A 270 15.29 19.06 -2.59
N GLY A 271 15.00 18.81 -1.32
CA GLY A 271 13.65 18.67 -0.81
C GLY A 271 13.01 20.03 -0.55
N ARG A 272 11.68 20.06 -0.62
CA ARG A 272 10.83 21.15 -0.17
C ARG A 272 9.74 20.59 0.72
N LEU A 273 9.44 21.30 1.80
CA LEU A 273 8.31 21.02 2.65
C LEU A 273 7.31 22.16 2.51
N TYR A 274 6.05 21.85 2.32
CA TYR A 274 4.97 22.83 2.30
C TYR A 274 3.90 22.41 3.30
N GLU A 275 3.35 23.35 4.05
CA GLU A 275 2.25 23.11 4.98
C GLU A 275 1.04 23.95 4.60
N LYS A 276 -0.15 23.36 4.75
CA LYS A 276 -1.43 24.05 4.66
C LYS A 276 -2.49 23.29 5.44
N ASP A 277 -3.16 23.98 6.37
CA ASP A 277 -4.30 23.46 7.14
C ASP A 277 -3.97 22.15 7.89
N GLY A 278 -2.73 22.00 8.39
CA GLY A 278 -2.24 20.80 9.08
C GLY A 278 -1.81 19.65 8.16
N VAL A 279 -1.91 19.85 6.84
CA VAL A 279 -1.41 18.92 5.82
C VAL A 279 0.01 19.34 5.43
N VAL A 280 0.92 18.37 5.42
CA VAL A 280 2.32 18.53 5.01
C VAL A 280 2.53 17.85 3.67
N LEU A 281 3.05 18.61 2.71
CA LEU A 281 3.50 18.13 1.42
C LEU A 281 5.03 18.13 1.39
N THR A 282 5.63 16.98 1.11
CA THR A 282 7.06 16.86 0.82
C THR A 282 7.24 16.72 -0.68
N VAL A 283 8.08 17.56 -1.27
CA VAL A 283 8.51 17.43 -2.67
C VAL A 283 10.01 17.18 -2.67
N GLY A 284 10.45 16.13 -3.35
CA GLY A 284 11.87 15.89 -3.61
C GLY A 284 12.10 15.71 -5.10
N ALA A 285 13.21 16.22 -5.61
CA ALA A 285 13.61 16.00 -6.99
C ALA A 285 15.07 15.54 -7.06
N HIS A 286 15.34 14.53 -7.88
CA HIS A 286 16.69 14.00 -8.08
C HIS A 286 16.87 13.51 -9.53
N VAL A 287 18.12 13.46 -9.99
CA VAL A 287 18.47 12.89 -11.29
C VAL A 287 18.89 11.44 -11.08
N GLU A 288 18.31 10.54 -11.85
CA GLU A 288 18.82 9.18 -11.98
C GLU A 288 19.69 9.09 -13.25
N PRO A 289 20.90 8.53 -13.18
CA PRO A 289 21.73 8.32 -14.37
C PRO A 289 20.93 7.65 -15.48
N ASP A 290 21.00 8.19 -16.70
CA ASP A 290 20.31 7.70 -17.91
C ASP A 290 18.77 7.74 -17.92
N ASN A 291 18.12 8.01 -16.79
CA ASN A 291 16.66 8.01 -16.67
C ASN A 291 16.03 9.40 -16.43
N GLY A 292 16.82 10.46 -16.43
CA GLY A 292 16.33 11.84 -16.30
C GLY A 292 15.97 12.23 -14.86
N THR A 293 15.05 13.18 -14.70
CA THR A 293 14.70 13.73 -13.39
C THR A 293 13.44 13.07 -12.84
N PHE A 294 13.53 12.57 -11.60
CA PHE A 294 12.38 12.06 -10.85
C PHE A 294 11.95 13.07 -9.79
N VAL A 295 10.64 13.20 -9.65
CA VAL A 295 9.96 14.08 -8.70
C VAL A 295 9.09 13.23 -7.80
N SER A 296 9.44 13.16 -6.53
CA SER A 296 8.66 12.47 -5.50
C SER A 296 7.81 13.49 -4.75
N ILE A 297 6.52 13.22 -4.65
CA ILE A 297 5.57 14.01 -3.87
C ILE A 297 5.00 13.09 -2.80
N GLY A 298 5.19 13.44 -1.53
CA GLY A 298 4.59 12.75 -0.39
C GLY A 298 3.60 13.65 0.33
N LEU A 299 2.42 13.14 0.66
CA LEU A 299 1.41 13.86 1.43
C LEU A 299 1.23 13.18 2.80
N ALA A 300 1.31 13.96 3.87
CA ALA A 300 1.12 13.55 5.26
C ALA A 300 0.35 14.62 6.04
N GLY A 301 -0.08 14.33 7.27
CA GLY A 301 -0.77 15.30 8.14
C GLY A 301 -2.21 14.93 8.54
N THR A 302 -2.61 15.37 9.72
CA THR A 302 -3.96 15.08 10.19
C THR A 302 -4.94 15.88 9.34
N THR A 303 -5.93 15.22 8.73
CA THR A 303 -7.11 15.99 8.35
C THR A 303 -7.66 16.54 9.66
N ALA A 304 -7.50 17.83 9.90
CA ALA A 304 -8.27 18.51 10.92
C ALA A 304 -9.72 18.21 10.58
N GLY A 305 -10.33 17.24 11.28
CA GLY A 305 -11.73 16.94 11.12
C GLY A 305 -12.46 18.27 11.26
N LYS A 306 -13.30 18.62 10.27
CA LYS A 306 -14.26 19.72 10.44
C LYS A 306 -14.86 19.55 11.84
N GLY A 307 -14.65 20.56 12.68
CA GLY A 307 -14.68 20.47 14.13
C GLY A 307 -15.74 19.53 14.70
N SER A 308 -15.29 18.52 15.45
CA SER A 308 -16.07 18.10 16.59
C SER A 308 -15.91 19.20 17.64
N ASP A 309 -16.93 20.04 17.78
CA ASP A 309 -17.13 20.86 18.97
C ASP A 309 -17.20 19.92 20.18
N ILE A 310 -16.05 19.60 20.77
CA ILE A 310 -15.99 19.08 22.12
C ILE A 310 -16.23 20.29 23.01
N LYS A 311 -17.52 20.56 23.26
CA LYS A 311 -17.91 21.39 24.39
C LYS A 311 -17.31 20.75 25.64
N SER A 312 -16.35 21.43 26.25
CA SER A 312 -15.89 21.14 27.60
C SER A 312 -17.07 21.28 28.55
N SER A 313 -17.69 20.17 28.92
CA SER A 313 -18.44 20.05 30.16
C SER A 313 -17.67 19.08 31.03
N LEU A 314 -16.70 19.64 31.76
CA LEU A 314 -16.31 19.33 33.13
C LEU A 314 -15.41 20.47 33.62
#